data_AF-A0A9P0FPF3-F1
#
_entry.id   AF-A0A9P0FPF3-F1
#
_cell.length_a   1.000
_cell.length_b   1.000
_cell.length_c   1.000
_cell.angle_alpha   90.00
_cell.angle_beta   90.00
_cell.angle_gamma   90.00
#
_symmetry.space_group_name_H-M   'P 1'
#
loop_
_entity.id
_entity.type
_entity.pdbx_description
1 polymer ?
#
loop_
_entity_poly.entity_id
_entity_poly.type
_entity_poly.pdbx_seq_one_letter_code
_entity_poly.pdbx_strand_id
1 'polypeptide(L)'
;MLYCRITGIFTTILSTLILGLYVIINLNTPCYLLNMGDWLPSAEDPGFAPAERSIFFLETSCAGALSVRQACAVEAAARAHPQRQVYVLFSAPVSHYTLRTSCLAHLARLTNVHFRRLHVAQYPKGTLAETILLEALKQSSFPIEHSSNILRMVTLRKWGGIYLDTDMIVTRTLENLPINFFAKENVNGIATGILSIGKDSVGSNLTDVIMRYMQKYFNPQEWSIIGDKVIDYVIEDMCPKLTYSYEYFENPISYCKGKSALLF
;
A
#
# COMPACT_ATOMS: atom_id res chain seq x y z
N MET A 1 0.55 63.98 2.24
CA MET A 1 0.24 62.70 2.92
C MET A 1 -0.59 61.77 2.01
N LEU A 2 -0.03 61.26 0.90
CA LEU A 2 -0.76 60.32 0.01
C LEU A 2 0.01 59.02 -0.29
N TYR A 3 1.22 58.84 0.24
CA TYR A 3 2.07 57.68 -0.06
C TYR A 3 1.84 56.46 0.84
N CYS A 4 1.02 56.58 1.90
CA CYS A 4 0.89 55.53 2.93
C CYS A 4 -0.37 54.64 2.76
N ARG A 5 -1.31 54.98 1.88
CA ARG A 5 -2.52 54.16 1.62
C ARG A 5 -2.38 53.21 0.44
N ILE A 6 -1.52 53.53 -0.53
CA ILE A 6 -1.36 52.71 -1.76
C ILE A 6 -0.59 51.42 -1.44
N THR A 7 0.45 51.49 -0.60
CA THR A 7 1.22 50.30 -0.16
C THR A 7 0.39 49.31 0.66
N GLY A 8 -0.55 49.79 1.49
CA GLY A 8 -1.49 48.95 2.23
C GLY A 8 -2.49 48.20 1.35
N ILE A 9 -2.99 48.86 0.28
CA ILE A 9 -3.95 48.25 -0.64
C ILE A 9 -3.27 47.20 -1.55
N PHE A 10 -2.06 47.49 -2.03
CA PHE A 10 -1.28 46.53 -2.85
C PHE A 10 -0.90 45.29 -2.05
N THR A 11 -0.50 45.43 -0.78
CA THR A 11 -0.17 44.28 0.08
C THR A 11 -1.41 43.44 0.41
N THR A 12 -2.58 44.05 0.66
CA THR A 12 -3.82 43.30 0.88
C THR A 12 -4.28 42.57 -0.38
N ILE A 13 -4.26 43.21 -1.56
CA ILE A 13 -4.68 42.59 -2.83
C ILE A 13 -3.75 41.43 -3.19
N LEU A 14 -2.43 41.60 -3.00
CA LEU A 14 -1.45 40.55 -3.22
C LEU A 14 -1.67 39.37 -2.27
N SER A 15 -1.96 39.64 -0.99
CA SER A 15 -2.24 38.59 -0.01
C SER A 15 -3.51 37.80 -0.33
N THR A 16 -4.58 38.48 -0.78
CA THR A 16 -5.83 37.82 -1.18
C THR A 16 -5.69 37.04 -2.49
N LEU A 17 -4.87 37.53 -3.44
CA LEU A 17 -4.55 36.81 -4.67
C LEU A 17 -3.71 35.57 -4.40
N ILE A 18 -2.72 35.66 -3.50
CA ILE A 18 -1.91 34.50 -3.07
C ILE A 18 -2.80 33.48 -2.36
N LEU A 19 -3.66 33.93 -1.44
CA LEU A 19 -4.61 33.05 -0.76
C LEU A 19 -5.59 32.41 -1.75
N GLY A 20 -6.09 33.18 -2.72
CA GLY A 20 -6.97 32.72 -3.79
C GLY A 20 -6.30 31.68 -4.69
N LEU A 21 -5.08 31.96 -5.18
CA LEU A 21 -4.29 30.99 -5.95
C LEU A 21 -4.01 29.73 -5.13
N TYR A 22 -3.67 29.89 -3.86
CA TYR A 22 -3.40 28.78 -2.96
C TYR A 22 -4.64 27.89 -2.75
N VAL A 23 -5.81 28.47 -2.55
CA VAL A 23 -7.08 27.74 -2.45
C VAL A 23 -7.41 27.03 -3.78
N ILE A 24 -7.24 27.71 -4.92
CA ILE A 24 -7.49 27.13 -6.25
C ILE A 24 -6.53 25.98 -6.56
N ILE A 25 -5.24 26.13 -6.25
CA ILE A 25 -4.24 25.06 -6.43
C ILE A 25 -4.62 23.85 -5.59
N ASN A 26 -5.00 24.03 -4.32
CA ASN A 26 -5.39 22.92 -3.45
C ASN A 26 -6.68 22.21 -3.93
N LEU A 27 -7.65 22.94 -4.48
CA LEU A 27 -8.90 22.35 -5.01
C LEU A 27 -8.68 21.44 -6.21
N ASN A 28 -7.68 21.74 -7.05
CA ASN A 28 -7.35 20.93 -8.24
C ASN A 28 -6.21 19.95 -8.00
N THR A 29 -5.64 19.91 -6.79
CA THR A 29 -4.56 18.98 -6.46
C THR A 29 -5.18 17.63 -6.07
N PRO A 30 -4.77 16.52 -6.71
CA PRO A 30 -5.21 15.20 -6.28
C PRO A 30 -4.91 14.97 -4.80
N CYS A 31 -5.89 14.43 -4.08
CA CYS A 31 -5.83 14.08 -2.65
C CYS A 31 -4.50 13.44 -2.21
N TYR A 32 -3.96 12.54 -3.03
CA TYR A 32 -2.74 11.81 -2.70
C TYR A 32 -1.46 12.65 -2.78
N LEU A 33 -1.52 13.84 -3.41
CA LEU A 33 -0.46 14.84 -3.45
C LEU A 33 -0.65 15.96 -2.42
N LEU A 34 -1.77 15.97 -1.68
CA LEU A 34 -1.99 16.94 -0.62
C LEU A 34 -1.11 16.61 0.60
N ASN A 35 -0.49 17.64 1.14
CA ASN A 35 0.31 17.59 2.38
C ASN A 35 -0.31 18.42 3.51
N MET A 36 -1.25 19.31 3.21
CA MET A 36 -1.88 20.16 4.21
C MET A 36 -2.89 19.36 5.04
N GLY A 37 -2.91 19.62 6.34
CA GLY A 37 -3.94 19.10 7.24
C GLY A 37 -3.74 17.64 7.64
N ASP A 38 -2.66 17.02 7.19
CA ASP A 38 -2.29 15.68 7.63
C ASP A 38 -1.70 15.70 9.05
N TRP A 39 -2.08 14.71 9.84
CA TRP A 39 -1.66 14.54 11.23
C TRP A 39 -0.92 13.23 11.48
N LEU A 40 -0.68 12.43 10.44
CA LEU A 40 0.07 11.20 10.57
C LEU A 40 1.57 11.43 10.37
N PRO A 41 2.44 10.71 11.11
CA PRO A 41 3.85 10.66 10.79
C PRO A 41 4.09 9.96 9.45
N SER A 42 5.18 10.30 8.79
CA SER A 42 5.49 9.86 7.43
C SER A 42 6.05 8.43 7.41
N ALA A 43 5.66 7.63 6.41
CA ALA A 43 6.23 6.32 6.14
C ALA A 43 7.60 6.42 5.44
N GLU A 44 8.00 7.62 5.03
CA GLU A 44 9.31 7.92 4.46
C GLU A 44 10.28 8.53 5.50
N ASP A 45 9.83 8.72 6.75
CA ASP A 45 10.69 9.21 7.83
C ASP A 45 11.89 8.27 8.04
N PRO A 46 13.14 8.78 8.20
CA PRO A 46 14.31 7.94 8.42
C PRO A 46 14.23 7.03 9.65
N GLY A 47 13.41 7.40 10.65
CA GLY A 47 13.16 6.61 11.85
C GLY A 47 12.06 5.55 11.68
N PHE A 48 11.36 5.51 10.55
CA PHE A 48 10.36 4.50 10.27
C PHE A 48 11.03 3.21 9.79
N ALA A 49 11.15 2.25 10.69
CA ALA A 49 11.67 0.92 10.41
C ALA A 49 10.76 -0.14 11.05
N PRO A 50 9.66 -0.52 10.39
CA PRO A 50 8.81 -1.63 10.83
C PRO A 50 9.60 -2.91 11.07
N ALA A 51 9.20 -3.69 12.07
CA ALA A 51 9.75 -5.03 12.27
C ALA A 51 9.43 -5.92 11.06
N GLU A 52 10.32 -6.85 10.69
CA GLU A 52 10.20 -7.67 9.46
C GLU A 52 8.93 -8.51 9.38
N ARG A 53 8.28 -8.80 10.51
CA ARG A 53 7.03 -9.58 10.59
C ARG A 53 5.79 -8.72 10.84
N SER A 54 5.88 -7.42 10.56
CA SER A 54 4.75 -6.49 10.67
C SER A 54 3.65 -6.82 9.66
N ILE A 55 2.43 -6.39 9.98
CA ILE A 55 1.26 -6.52 9.13
C ILE A 55 0.94 -5.14 8.56
N PHE A 56 0.64 -5.07 7.27
CA PHE A 56 0.38 -3.82 6.56
C PHE A 56 -0.99 -3.85 5.91
N PHE A 57 -1.73 -2.75 6.10
CA PHE A 57 -2.92 -2.39 5.37
C PHE A 57 -2.66 -1.10 4.59
N LEU A 58 -3.28 -0.96 3.43
CA LEU A 58 -3.22 0.27 2.63
C LEU A 58 -4.63 0.85 2.44
N GLU A 59 -4.77 2.15 2.72
CA GLU A 59 -5.95 2.94 2.35
C GLU A 59 -5.54 3.87 1.20
N THR A 60 -5.91 3.49 -0.03
CA THR A 60 -5.49 4.21 -1.25
C THR A 60 -6.62 4.99 -1.93
N SER A 61 -7.84 4.94 -1.40
CA SER A 61 -9.04 5.54 -2.03
C SER A 61 -9.14 7.04 -1.84
N CYS A 62 -8.19 7.64 -1.11
CA CYS A 62 -8.20 9.03 -0.68
C CYS A 62 -9.31 9.41 0.31
N ALA A 63 -9.89 8.45 1.01
CA ALA A 63 -10.87 8.74 2.06
C ALA A 63 -10.24 9.48 3.24
N GLY A 64 -8.96 9.23 3.53
CA GLY A 64 -8.30 9.80 4.72
C GLY A 64 -8.97 9.34 6.02
N ALA A 65 -9.66 8.19 5.96
CA ALA A 65 -10.47 7.59 7.01
C ALA A 65 -10.65 6.09 6.68
N LEU A 66 -11.13 5.31 7.66
CA LEU A 66 -11.56 3.93 7.43
C LEU A 66 -13.08 3.83 7.66
N SER A 67 -13.75 3.08 6.78
CA SER A 67 -15.12 2.62 7.07
C SER A 67 -15.12 1.65 8.25
N VAL A 68 -16.30 1.38 8.82
CA VAL A 68 -16.45 0.42 9.92
C VAL A 68 -15.92 -0.96 9.52
N ARG A 69 -16.24 -1.45 8.31
CA ARG A 69 -15.74 -2.74 7.81
C ARG A 69 -14.21 -2.77 7.76
N GLN A 70 -13.61 -1.69 7.26
CA GLN A 70 -12.15 -1.60 7.15
C GLN A 70 -11.46 -1.54 8.51
N ALA A 71 -12.05 -0.79 9.45
CA ALA A 71 -11.54 -0.75 10.81
C ALA A 71 -11.65 -2.11 11.51
N CYS A 72 -12.72 -2.87 11.28
CA CYS A 72 -12.86 -4.23 11.81
C CYS A 72 -11.77 -5.18 11.29
N ALA A 73 -11.36 -5.07 10.02
CA ALA A 73 -10.25 -5.87 9.48
C ALA A 73 -8.92 -5.59 10.20
N VAL A 74 -8.60 -4.30 10.40
CA VAL A 74 -7.40 -3.87 11.13
C VAL A 74 -7.45 -4.34 12.59
N GLU A 75 -8.58 -4.14 13.27
CA GLU A 75 -8.79 -4.58 14.65
C GLU A 75 -8.64 -6.10 14.79
N ALA A 76 -9.26 -6.88 13.90
CA ALA A 76 -9.19 -8.33 13.91
C ALA A 76 -7.74 -8.83 13.76
N ALA A 77 -6.98 -8.27 12.81
CA ALA A 77 -5.57 -8.59 12.64
C ALA A 77 -4.73 -8.21 13.86
N ALA A 78 -4.95 -7.03 14.45
CA ALA A 78 -4.23 -6.56 15.63
C ALA A 78 -4.50 -7.42 16.87
N ARG A 79 -5.76 -7.85 17.08
CA ARG A 79 -6.15 -8.72 18.19
C ARG A 79 -5.64 -10.15 18.03
N ALA A 80 -5.60 -10.66 16.81
CA ALA A 80 -5.03 -11.98 16.52
C ALA A 80 -3.49 -12.02 16.68
N HIS A 81 -2.82 -10.85 16.70
CA HIS A 81 -1.37 -10.74 16.76
C HIS A 81 -0.89 -9.67 17.75
N PRO A 82 -1.09 -9.85 19.06
CA PRO A 82 -0.75 -8.84 20.07
C PRO A 82 0.76 -8.51 20.13
N GLN A 83 1.63 -9.38 19.61
CA GLN A 83 3.08 -9.21 19.58
C GLN A 83 3.61 -8.65 18.25
N ARG A 84 2.78 -8.53 17.22
CA ARG A 84 3.16 -7.95 15.92
C ARG A 84 2.64 -6.54 15.79
N GLN A 85 3.41 -5.70 15.10
CA GLN A 85 2.98 -4.35 14.75
C GLN A 85 2.09 -4.40 13.50
N VAL A 86 0.99 -3.65 13.54
CA VAL A 86 0.04 -3.47 12.45
C VAL A 86 0.11 -2.02 12.00
N TYR A 87 0.45 -1.80 10.74
CA TYR A 87 0.51 -0.48 10.13
C TYR A 87 -0.61 -0.31 9.13
N VAL A 88 -1.35 0.79 9.23
CA VAL A 88 -2.25 1.25 8.16
C VAL A 88 -1.61 2.47 7.50
N LEU A 89 -1.25 2.33 6.23
CA LEU A 89 -0.64 3.41 5.46
C LEU A 89 -1.70 4.10 4.61
N PHE A 90 -1.82 5.42 4.74
CA PHE A 90 -2.81 6.23 4.04
C PHE A 90 -2.17 6.98 2.86
N SER A 91 -2.76 6.83 1.68
CA SER A 91 -2.35 7.57 0.48
C SER A 91 -2.86 9.01 0.44
N ALA A 92 -3.75 9.41 1.35
CA ALA A 92 -4.22 10.78 1.53
C ALA A 92 -4.02 11.29 2.96
N PRO A 93 -4.03 12.62 3.19
CA PRO A 93 -4.00 13.22 4.52
C PRO A 93 -5.10 12.67 5.43
N VAL A 94 -4.75 12.42 6.69
CA VAL A 94 -5.74 12.16 7.74
C VAL A 94 -5.80 13.36 8.66
N SER A 95 -6.96 14.00 8.73
CA SER A 95 -7.15 15.18 9.57
C SER A 95 -7.09 14.84 11.07
N HIS A 96 -6.72 15.82 11.90
CA HIS A 96 -6.80 15.67 13.36
C HIS A 96 -8.20 15.28 13.82
N TYR A 97 -9.24 15.84 13.20
CA TYR A 97 -10.62 15.52 13.54
C TYR A 97 -10.90 14.04 13.29
N THR A 98 -10.61 13.53 12.10
CA THR A 98 -10.81 12.13 11.75
C THR A 98 -10.03 11.20 12.69
N LEU A 99 -8.78 11.54 12.99
CA LEU A 99 -7.93 10.75 13.89
C LEU A 99 -8.50 10.65 15.31
N ARG A 100 -9.28 11.65 15.76
CA ARG A 100 -9.84 11.73 17.12
C ARG A 100 -11.29 11.29 17.25
N THR A 101 -12.08 11.29 16.18
CA THR A 101 -13.54 11.08 16.25
C THR A 101 -14.05 9.89 15.45
N SER A 102 -13.22 9.28 14.59
CA SER A 102 -13.62 8.14 13.74
C SER A 102 -13.18 6.80 14.32
N CYS A 103 -13.34 5.72 13.53
CA CYS A 103 -12.81 4.40 13.86
C CYS A 103 -11.30 4.40 14.15
N LEU A 104 -10.54 5.36 13.58
CA LEU A 104 -9.12 5.53 13.87
C LEU A 104 -8.85 5.81 15.36
N ALA A 105 -9.74 6.55 16.03
CA ALA A 105 -9.62 6.85 17.45
C ALA A 105 -9.77 5.60 18.34
N HIS A 106 -10.56 4.62 17.89
CA HIS A 106 -10.70 3.33 18.57
C HIS A 106 -9.49 2.44 18.31
N LEU A 107 -9.07 2.33 17.06
CA LEU A 107 -7.89 1.57 16.66
C LEU A 107 -6.60 2.08 17.32
N ALA A 108 -6.45 3.40 17.49
CA ALA A 108 -5.30 4.01 18.17
C ALA A 108 -5.13 3.60 19.64
N ARG A 109 -6.15 2.98 20.26
CA ARG A 109 -6.06 2.44 21.62
C ARG A 109 -5.34 1.08 21.67
N LEU A 110 -5.21 0.41 20.53
CA LEU A 110 -4.46 -0.82 20.39
C LEU A 110 -2.98 -0.46 20.25
N THR A 111 -2.15 -0.86 21.22
CA THR A 111 -0.74 -0.46 21.31
C THR A 111 0.12 -0.93 20.14
N ASN A 112 -0.37 -1.93 19.41
CA ASN A 112 0.29 -2.49 18.24
C ASN A 112 -0.29 -1.97 16.92
N VAL A 113 -1.22 -1.02 16.92
CA VAL A 113 -1.75 -0.39 15.69
C VAL A 113 -1.16 1.00 15.50
N HIS A 114 -0.63 1.23 14.31
CA HIS A 114 0.05 2.46 13.94
C HIS A 114 -0.48 2.99 12.61
N PHE A 115 -0.66 4.30 12.53
CA PHE A 115 -1.04 4.98 11.29
C PHE A 115 0.14 5.74 10.72
N ARG A 116 0.30 5.72 9.40
CA ARG A 116 1.34 6.47 8.70
C ARG A 116 0.81 7.09 7.41
N ARG A 117 1.37 8.23 7.06
CA ARG A 117 1.19 8.85 5.75
C ARG A 117 2.15 8.21 4.75
N LEU A 118 1.63 7.73 3.63
CA LEU A 118 2.42 7.26 2.49
C LEU A 118 2.34 8.30 1.37
N HIS A 119 3.45 8.97 1.05
CA HIS A 119 3.49 9.98 0.00
C HIS A 119 3.74 9.30 -1.35
N VAL A 120 2.72 9.21 -2.21
CA VAL A 120 2.80 8.43 -3.46
C VAL A 120 3.92 8.87 -4.41
N ALA A 121 4.37 10.13 -4.32
CA ALA A 121 5.48 10.65 -5.12
C ALA A 121 6.88 10.28 -4.57
N GLN A 122 6.97 9.89 -3.29
CA GLN A 122 8.24 9.59 -2.62
C GLN A 122 8.37 8.11 -2.26
N TYR A 123 7.28 7.49 -1.83
CA TYR A 123 7.28 6.11 -1.39
C TYR A 123 7.88 5.12 -2.42
N PRO A 124 7.52 5.13 -3.71
CA PRO A 124 8.07 4.14 -4.65
C PRO A 124 9.49 4.46 -5.12
N LYS A 125 10.10 5.57 -4.69
CA LYS A 125 11.43 5.99 -5.17
C LYS A 125 12.47 4.90 -4.97
N GLY A 126 13.29 4.70 -6.00
CA GLY A 126 14.35 3.68 -6.01
C GLY A 126 13.83 2.25 -6.20
N THR A 127 12.56 2.08 -6.59
CA THR A 127 11.98 0.79 -6.98
C THR A 127 11.56 0.82 -8.45
N LEU A 128 11.38 -0.36 -9.06
CA LEU A 128 10.88 -0.49 -10.44
C LEU A 128 9.41 -0.03 -10.58
N ALA A 129 8.71 0.16 -9.46
CA ALA A 129 7.33 0.60 -9.40
C ALA A 129 7.13 2.13 -9.50
N GLU A 130 8.20 2.93 -9.48
CA GLU A 130 8.11 4.40 -9.48
C GLU A 130 7.37 4.94 -10.71
N THR A 131 7.78 4.50 -11.91
CA THR A 131 7.21 5.00 -13.17
C THR A 131 5.77 4.51 -13.37
N ILE A 132 5.52 3.22 -13.13
CA ILE A 132 4.19 2.62 -13.31
C ILE A 132 3.16 3.17 -12.32
N LEU A 133 3.54 3.52 -11.08
CA LEU A 133 2.59 4.14 -10.16
C LEU A 133 2.09 5.49 -10.69
N LEU A 134 2.99 6.31 -11.23
CA LEU A 134 2.62 7.60 -11.82
C LEU A 134 1.75 7.42 -13.07
N GLU A 135 2.02 6.40 -13.87
CA GLU A 135 1.21 6.05 -15.03
C GLU A 135 -0.19 5.61 -14.62
N ALA A 136 -0.29 4.70 -13.65
CA ALA A 136 -1.55 4.23 -13.08
C ALA A 136 -2.40 5.38 -12.54
N LEU A 137 -1.82 6.29 -11.77
CA LEU A 137 -2.55 7.43 -11.21
C LEU A 137 -3.05 8.43 -12.27
N LYS A 138 -2.40 8.50 -13.44
CA LYS A 138 -2.73 9.49 -14.49
C LYS A 138 -3.64 8.94 -15.57
N GLN A 139 -3.47 7.67 -15.94
CA GLN A 139 -4.04 7.10 -17.17
C GLN A 139 -5.00 5.94 -16.92
N SER A 140 -4.98 5.34 -15.73
CA SER A 140 -5.81 4.17 -15.43
C SER A 140 -7.28 4.54 -15.32
N SER A 141 -8.14 3.67 -15.84
CA SER A 141 -9.57 3.64 -15.54
C SER A 141 -9.86 3.11 -14.13
N PHE A 142 -8.86 2.53 -13.45
CA PHE A 142 -8.91 1.90 -12.13
C PHE A 142 -7.75 2.37 -11.22
N PRO A 143 -7.60 3.69 -11.01
CA PRO A 143 -6.40 4.23 -10.36
C PRO A 143 -6.26 3.81 -8.90
N ILE A 144 -7.36 3.54 -8.19
CA ILE A 144 -7.34 3.13 -6.77
C ILE A 144 -6.81 1.69 -6.64
N GLU A 145 -7.32 0.78 -7.47
CA GLU A 145 -6.95 -0.63 -7.46
C GLU A 145 -5.54 -0.82 -8.00
N HIS A 146 -5.20 -0.16 -9.11
CA HIS A 146 -3.85 -0.21 -9.66
C HIS A 146 -2.82 0.36 -8.70
N SER A 147 -3.08 1.52 -8.08
CA SER A 147 -2.16 2.07 -7.08
C SER A 147 -2.06 1.19 -5.84
N SER A 148 -3.16 0.57 -5.38
CA SER A 148 -3.15 -0.40 -4.28
C SER A 148 -2.26 -1.61 -4.58
N ASN A 149 -2.39 -2.19 -5.78
CA ASN A 149 -1.58 -3.33 -6.23
C ASN A 149 -0.09 -2.99 -6.34
N ILE A 150 0.24 -1.78 -6.80
CA ILE A 150 1.63 -1.35 -6.90
C ILE A 150 2.20 -1.06 -5.49
N LEU A 151 1.47 -0.30 -4.67
CA LEU A 151 1.94 0.14 -3.35
C LEU A 151 2.08 -1.02 -2.35
N ARG A 152 1.27 -2.09 -2.46
CA ARG A 152 1.46 -3.29 -1.63
C ARG A 152 2.80 -3.97 -1.94
N MET A 153 3.16 -4.08 -3.22
CA MET A 153 4.46 -4.64 -3.60
C MET A 153 5.61 -3.73 -3.17
N VAL A 154 5.47 -2.41 -3.31
CA VAL A 154 6.48 -1.46 -2.81
C VAL A 154 6.67 -1.58 -1.30
N THR A 155 5.58 -1.73 -0.55
CA THR A 155 5.62 -1.89 0.90
C THR A 155 6.35 -3.17 1.29
N LEU A 156 5.99 -4.31 0.69
CA LEU A 156 6.64 -5.59 0.95
C LEU A 156 8.11 -5.60 0.48
N ARG A 157 8.44 -4.94 -0.63
CA ARG A 157 9.83 -4.79 -1.09
C ARG A 157 10.70 -4.03 -0.10
N LYS A 158 10.16 -3.01 0.57
CA LYS A 158 10.90 -2.18 1.53
C LYS A 158 11.02 -2.85 2.90
N TRP A 159 9.92 -3.41 3.39
CA TRP A 159 9.78 -3.79 4.80
C TRP A 159 9.61 -5.29 5.02
N GLY A 160 9.30 -6.06 3.97
CA GLY A 160 8.81 -7.42 4.09
C GLY A 160 7.49 -7.47 4.87
N GLY A 161 7.20 -8.63 5.44
CA GLY A 161 6.04 -8.85 6.31
C GLY A 161 4.81 -9.32 5.55
N ILE A 162 3.64 -9.07 6.14
CA ILE A 162 2.35 -9.53 5.61
C ILE A 162 1.55 -8.33 5.14
N TYR A 163 1.02 -8.39 3.92
CA TYR A 163 0.00 -7.46 3.44
C TYR A 163 -1.39 -8.09 3.58
N LEU A 164 -2.36 -7.27 3.98
CA LEU A 164 -3.78 -7.60 4.01
C LEU A 164 -4.59 -6.49 3.35
N ASP A 165 -5.55 -6.86 2.51
CA ASP A 165 -6.59 -5.95 2.07
C ASP A 165 -7.43 -5.49 3.28
N THR A 166 -7.95 -4.27 3.19
CA THR A 166 -8.74 -3.67 4.27
C THR A 166 -10.10 -4.35 4.48
N ASP A 167 -10.44 -5.39 3.73
CA ASP A 167 -11.65 -6.17 3.93
C ASP A 167 -11.39 -7.64 4.31
N MET A 168 -10.14 -7.97 4.67
CA MET A 168 -9.74 -9.28 5.18
C MET A 168 -9.88 -9.39 6.70
N ILE A 169 -10.81 -10.23 7.17
CA ILE A 169 -11.00 -10.51 8.60
C ILE A 169 -10.11 -11.66 9.05
N VAL A 170 -9.09 -11.34 9.83
CA VAL A 170 -8.19 -12.32 10.43
C VAL A 170 -8.82 -12.91 11.70
N THR A 171 -9.13 -14.20 11.68
CA THR A 171 -9.77 -14.89 12.82
C THR A 171 -8.80 -15.68 13.69
N ARG A 172 -7.58 -15.94 13.20
CA ARG A 172 -6.53 -16.72 13.87
C ARG A 172 -5.15 -16.17 13.55
N THR A 173 -4.18 -16.52 14.39
CA THR A 173 -2.77 -16.15 14.16
C THR A 173 -2.26 -16.71 12.82
N LEU A 174 -1.51 -15.87 12.11
CA LEU A 174 -0.79 -16.18 10.87
C LEU A 174 0.67 -16.57 11.17
N GLU A 175 1.06 -16.71 12.44
CA GLU A 175 2.44 -16.97 12.84
C GLU A 175 3.00 -18.31 12.40
N ASN A 176 2.13 -19.29 12.16
CA ASN A 176 2.51 -20.62 11.70
C ASN A 176 2.65 -20.69 10.17
N LEU A 177 2.38 -19.60 9.45
CA LEU A 177 2.58 -19.54 8.01
C LEU A 177 4.05 -19.27 7.66
N PRO A 178 4.53 -19.76 6.52
CA PRO A 178 5.87 -19.47 6.02
C PRO A 178 6.11 -17.97 5.82
N ILE A 179 7.38 -17.57 5.79
CA ILE A 179 7.77 -16.16 5.63
C ILE A 179 7.31 -15.61 4.28
N ASN A 180 7.37 -16.44 3.24
CA ASN A 180 6.90 -16.13 1.90
C ASN A 180 5.65 -16.97 1.63
N PHE A 181 4.54 -16.36 1.23
CA PHE A 181 3.39 -17.10 0.73
C PHE A 181 2.47 -16.20 -0.09
N PHE A 182 1.71 -16.84 -0.99
CA PHE A 182 0.53 -16.26 -1.62
C PHE A 182 -0.69 -17.10 -1.27
N ALA A 183 -1.86 -16.47 -1.20
CA ALA A 183 -3.09 -17.21 -1.01
C ALA A 183 -3.66 -17.66 -2.35
N LYS A 184 -4.08 -18.92 -2.42
CA LYS A 184 -4.89 -19.42 -3.53
C LYS A 184 -6.32 -18.93 -3.38
N GLU A 185 -6.85 -18.27 -4.41
CA GLU A 185 -8.24 -17.81 -4.41
C GLU A 185 -9.21 -18.95 -4.76
N ASN A 186 -8.85 -19.70 -5.80
CA ASN A 186 -9.65 -20.79 -6.34
C ASN A 186 -8.74 -21.81 -7.05
N VAL A 187 -9.33 -22.81 -7.69
CA VAL A 187 -8.60 -23.90 -8.38
C VAL A 187 -7.66 -23.44 -9.50
N ASN A 188 -7.77 -22.18 -9.97
CA ASN A 188 -7.03 -21.68 -11.13
C ASN A 188 -6.33 -20.34 -10.88
N GLY A 189 -6.32 -19.79 -9.66
CA GLY A 189 -5.84 -18.43 -9.46
C GLY A 189 -5.37 -18.12 -8.05
N ILE A 190 -4.43 -17.18 -7.98
CA ILE A 190 -3.85 -16.64 -6.75
C ILE A 190 -4.52 -15.30 -6.39
N ALA A 191 -4.92 -15.14 -5.14
CA ALA A 191 -5.41 -13.88 -4.61
C ALA A 191 -4.24 -13.00 -4.14
N THR A 192 -4.38 -11.69 -4.37
CA THR A 192 -3.44 -10.68 -3.84
C THR A 192 -3.94 -9.97 -2.58
N GLY A 193 -5.11 -10.33 -2.06
CA GLY A 193 -5.68 -9.71 -0.86
C GLY A 193 -5.03 -10.16 0.45
N ILE A 194 -4.24 -11.23 0.42
CA ILE A 194 -3.30 -11.58 1.48
C ILE A 194 -2.05 -12.21 0.85
N LEU A 195 -0.89 -11.70 1.23
CA LEU A 195 0.39 -12.30 0.89
C LEU A 195 1.46 -11.92 1.91
N SER A 196 2.49 -12.75 2.02
CA SER A 196 3.67 -12.48 2.85
C SER A 196 4.92 -12.60 2.02
N ILE A 197 5.84 -11.65 2.21
CA ILE A 197 7.14 -11.67 1.54
C ILE A 197 8.21 -11.26 2.54
N GLY A 198 9.28 -12.06 2.65
CA GLY A 198 10.44 -11.78 3.48
C GLY A 198 11.38 -10.73 2.86
N LYS A 199 12.25 -10.16 3.70
CA LYS A 199 13.38 -9.34 3.25
C LYS A 199 14.62 -10.15 2.89
N ASP A 200 14.51 -11.47 2.89
CA ASP A 200 15.58 -12.36 2.46
C ASP A 200 15.84 -12.22 0.95
N SER A 201 16.92 -12.85 0.48
CA SER A 201 17.28 -12.83 -0.95
C SER A 201 16.16 -13.36 -1.84
N VAL A 202 15.35 -14.25 -1.27
CA VAL A 202 14.18 -14.87 -1.88
C VAL A 202 13.08 -13.84 -2.13
N GLY A 203 12.56 -13.23 -1.07
CA GLY A 203 11.48 -12.26 -1.16
C GLY A 203 11.89 -11.00 -1.92
N SER A 204 13.16 -10.59 -1.80
CA SER A 204 13.70 -9.48 -2.61
C SER A 204 13.71 -9.81 -4.10
N ASN A 205 14.16 -11.00 -4.50
CA ASN A 205 14.17 -11.38 -5.91
C ASN A 205 12.74 -11.54 -6.44
N LEU A 206 11.85 -12.16 -5.67
CA LEU A 206 10.45 -12.34 -6.03
C LEU A 206 9.73 -11.00 -6.25
N THR A 207 9.91 -10.04 -5.34
CA THR A 207 9.31 -8.70 -5.49
C THR A 207 9.87 -7.94 -6.70
N ASP A 208 11.17 -8.04 -6.96
CA ASP A 208 11.80 -7.43 -8.14
C ASP A 208 11.32 -8.08 -9.46
N VAL A 209 11.06 -9.40 -9.48
CA VAL A 209 10.43 -10.08 -10.63
C VAL A 209 8.98 -9.61 -10.81
N ILE A 210 8.18 -9.59 -9.75
CA ILE A 210 6.78 -9.14 -9.79
C ILE A 210 6.67 -7.71 -10.32
N MET A 211 7.48 -6.78 -9.80
CA MET A 211 7.43 -5.39 -10.27
C MET A 211 7.85 -5.25 -11.74
N ARG A 212 8.79 -6.07 -12.24
CA ARG A 212 9.11 -6.10 -13.68
C ARG A 212 7.92 -6.58 -14.51
N TYR A 213 7.19 -7.58 -14.02
CA TYR A 213 6.01 -8.08 -14.70
C TYR A 213 4.88 -7.04 -14.66
N MET A 214 4.65 -6.38 -13.52
CA MET A 214 3.73 -5.24 -13.43
C MET A 214 4.05 -4.19 -14.48
N GLN A 215 5.32 -3.76 -14.59
CA GLN A 215 5.76 -2.79 -15.59
C GLN A 215 5.54 -3.26 -17.03
N LYS A 216 5.85 -4.53 -17.31
CA LYS A 216 5.73 -5.11 -18.66
C LYS A 216 4.28 -5.26 -19.12
N TYR A 217 3.39 -5.63 -18.22
CA TYR A 217 2.01 -5.99 -18.54
C TYR A 217 1.00 -4.91 -18.18
N PHE A 218 1.44 -3.77 -17.65
CA PHE A 218 0.55 -2.67 -17.30
C PHE A 218 -0.34 -2.29 -18.48
N ASN A 219 -1.66 -2.32 -18.23
CA ASN A 219 -2.67 -1.84 -19.15
C ASN A 219 -3.68 -1.00 -18.35
N PRO A 220 -3.75 0.32 -18.58
CA PRO A 220 -4.59 1.20 -17.78
C PRO A 220 -6.10 0.88 -17.86
N GLN A 221 -6.53 0.10 -18.85
CA GLN A 221 -7.93 -0.19 -19.15
C GLN A 221 -8.36 -1.56 -18.63
N GLU A 222 -7.44 -2.34 -18.08
CA GLU A 222 -7.70 -3.69 -17.56
C GLU A 222 -7.56 -3.71 -16.03
N TRP A 223 -8.67 -3.95 -15.34
CA TRP A 223 -8.75 -3.85 -13.87
C TRP A 223 -7.75 -4.78 -13.14
N SER A 224 -7.73 -6.07 -13.48
CA SER A 224 -6.93 -7.09 -12.75
C SER A 224 -5.51 -7.30 -13.29
N ILE A 225 -5.07 -6.54 -14.30
CA ILE A 225 -3.86 -6.90 -15.06
C ILE A 225 -2.58 -6.87 -14.24
N ILE A 226 -2.46 -5.95 -13.27
CA ILE A 226 -1.28 -5.83 -12.39
C ILE A 226 -1.51 -6.34 -10.97
N GLY A 227 -2.67 -6.94 -10.69
CA GLY A 227 -2.91 -7.64 -9.44
C GLY A 227 -2.58 -9.12 -9.60
N ASP A 228 -3.61 -9.93 -9.41
CA ASP A 228 -3.63 -11.40 -9.41
C ASP A 228 -2.97 -12.01 -10.65
N LYS A 229 -3.32 -11.52 -11.85
CA LYS A 229 -2.82 -12.04 -13.13
C LYS A 229 -1.30 -11.98 -13.26
N VAL A 230 -0.68 -10.90 -12.76
CA VAL A 230 0.78 -10.78 -12.79
C VAL A 230 1.42 -11.80 -11.87
N ILE A 231 0.82 -12.06 -10.70
CA ILE A 231 1.34 -13.09 -9.80
C ILE A 231 1.24 -14.46 -10.46
N ASP A 232 0.11 -14.78 -11.10
CA ASP A 232 -0.04 -16.04 -11.84
C ASP A 232 1.05 -16.19 -12.91
N TYR A 233 1.31 -15.15 -13.73
CA TYR A 233 2.38 -15.19 -14.75
C TYR A 233 3.79 -15.37 -14.16
N VAL A 234 4.06 -14.75 -13.02
CA VAL A 234 5.35 -14.90 -12.34
C VAL A 234 5.51 -16.32 -11.82
N ILE A 235 4.48 -16.87 -11.19
CA ILE A 235 4.50 -18.22 -10.63
C ILE A 235 4.59 -19.27 -11.75
N GLU A 236 3.88 -19.11 -12.86
CA GLU A 236 3.99 -19.99 -14.03
C GLU A 236 5.40 -19.97 -14.64
N ASP A 237 6.05 -18.81 -14.75
CA ASP A 237 7.39 -18.72 -15.32
C ASP A 237 8.47 -19.30 -14.37
N MET A 238 8.35 -18.98 -13.09
CA MET A 238 9.28 -19.43 -12.05
C MET A 238 9.09 -20.90 -11.71
N CYS A 239 7.85 -21.41 -11.73
CA CYS A 239 7.46 -22.76 -11.33
C CYS A 239 6.55 -23.42 -12.38
N PRO A 240 7.06 -23.72 -13.59
CA PRO A 240 6.24 -24.17 -14.73
C PRO A 240 5.58 -25.55 -14.55
N LYS A 241 5.97 -26.30 -13.50
CA LYS A 241 5.37 -27.59 -13.15
C LYS A 241 4.44 -27.50 -11.94
N LEU A 242 4.30 -26.33 -11.33
CA LEU A 242 3.34 -26.11 -10.27
C LEU A 242 1.95 -26.05 -10.90
N THR A 243 1.13 -27.06 -10.63
CA THR A 243 -0.28 -27.03 -11.02
C THR A 243 -1.10 -26.57 -9.83
N TYR A 244 -2.17 -25.83 -10.08
CA TYR A 244 -3.11 -25.41 -9.03
C TYR A 244 -3.96 -26.58 -8.48
N SER A 245 -3.62 -27.84 -8.74
CA SER A 245 -4.31 -29.00 -8.17
C SER A 245 -3.82 -29.29 -6.75
N TYR A 246 -4.74 -29.71 -5.85
CA TYR A 246 -4.42 -29.90 -4.42
C TYR A 246 -3.33 -30.96 -4.16
N GLU A 247 -3.18 -31.94 -5.05
CA GLU A 247 -2.23 -33.06 -4.90
C GLU A 247 -0.74 -32.65 -5.03
N TYR A 248 -0.44 -31.47 -5.58
CA TYR A 248 0.94 -31.04 -5.87
C TYR A 248 1.55 -30.08 -4.82
N PHE A 249 0.80 -29.73 -3.78
CA PHE A 249 1.24 -28.79 -2.74
C PHE A 249 2.13 -29.40 -1.64
N GLU A 250 2.45 -30.69 -1.69
CA GLU A 250 3.34 -31.31 -0.70
C GLU A 250 4.80 -30.82 -0.82
N ASN A 251 5.25 -30.36 -2.01
CA ASN A 251 6.58 -29.76 -2.21
C ASN A 251 6.68 -28.83 -3.44
N PRO A 252 6.03 -27.65 -3.41
CA PRO A 252 5.97 -26.73 -4.56
C PRO A 252 7.35 -26.22 -5.03
N ILE A 253 8.32 -26.14 -4.13
CA ILE A 253 9.71 -25.69 -4.41
C ILE A 253 10.40 -26.56 -5.46
N SER A 254 10.16 -27.87 -5.42
CA SER A 254 10.82 -28.81 -6.32
C SER A 254 10.50 -28.56 -7.80
N TYR A 255 9.41 -27.84 -8.06
CA TYR A 255 8.90 -27.49 -9.38
C TYR A 255 9.37 -26.11 -9.87
N CYS A 256 10.09 -25.36 -9.04
CA CYS A 256 10.56 -24.01 -9.33
C CYS A 256 12.02 -23.99 -9.83
N LYS A 257 12.30 -23.17 -10.84
CA LYS A 257 13.64 -22.94 -11.39
C LYS A 257 14.47 -22.14 -10.38
N GLY A 258 15.70 -22.59 -10.08
CA GLY A 258 16.58 -21.94 -9.10
C GLY A 258 16.16 -22.26 -7.67
N LYS A 259 16.78 -23.28 -7.07
CA LYS A 259 16.40 -23.95 -5.79
C LYS A 259 16.43 -23.07 -4.52
N SER A 260 16.44 -21.76 -4.64
CA SER A 260 16.53 -20.85 -3.51
C SER A 260 15.23 -20.07 -3.24
N ALA A 261 14.26 -20.01 -4.16
CA ALA A 261 13.41 -18.82 -4.25
C ALA A 261 11.94 -18.90 -3.76
N LEU A 262 11.40 -20.00 -3.22
CA LEU A 262 9.96 -20.01 -2.89
C LEU A 262 9.58 -21.03 -1.79
N LEU A 263 9.87 -20.77 -0.52
CA LEU A 263 9.15 -21.47 0.56
C LEU A 263 7.68 -21.01 0.49
N PHE A 264 6.74 -21.94 0.27
CA PHE A 264 5.29 -21.71 0.37
C PHE A 264 4.78 -22.28 1.68
#